data_AF-A0A1Q5M1H6-F1
#
_entry.id   AF-A0A1Q5M1H6-F1
#
_cell.length_a   1.000
_cell.length_b   1.000
_cell.length_c   1.000
_cell.angle_alpha   90.00
_cell.angle_beta   90.00
_cell.angle_gamma   90.00
#
_symmetry.space_group_name_H-M   'P 1'
#
loop_
_entity.id
_entity.type
_entity.pdbx_description
1 polymer ?
#
loop_
_entity_poly.entity_id
_entity_poly.type
_entity_poly.pdbx_seq_one_letter_code
_entity_poly.pdbx_strand_id
1 'polypeptide(L)'
;MKLPVDDATLAAWAALLGLTDKQTAATLAEIEKTLRIGYEHRPDELRDTSFDQLISDMDTDEAALMFLINGLRQAGYPAAAYDVEIRGIFATLRDLQQTS
;
A
#
# COMPACT_ATOMS: atom_id res chain seq x y z
N MET A 1 -4.54 -3.96 10.87
CA MET A 1 -4.78 -2.58 10.39
C MET A 1 -6.13 -2.44 9.68
N LYS A 2 -6.69 -1.23 9.63
CA LYS A 2 -7.72 -0.81 8.68
C LYS A 2 -7.13 0.23 7.72
N LEU A 3 -7.22 -0.01 6.41
CA LEU A 3 -6.83 0.95 5.36
C LEU A 3 -7.85 2.11 5.30
N PRO A 4 -7.53 3.25 4.66
CA PRO A 4 -8.46 4.38 4.47
C PRO A 4 -9.55 4.07 3.42
N VAL A 5 -10.13 2.87 3.45
CA VAL A 5 -11.22 2.40 2.59
C VAL A 5 -12.22 1.59 3.41
N ASP A 6 -13.46 1.48 2.92
CA ASP A 6 -14.45 0.64 3.57
C ASP A 6 -14.24 -0.87 3.30
N ASP A 7 -14.87 -1.70 4.12
CA ASP A 7 -14.69 -3.15 4.07
C ASP A 7 -15.23 -3.75 2.74
N ALA A 8 -16.21 -3.09 2.11
CA ALA A 8 -16.77 -3.52 0.84
C ALA A 8 -15.78 -3.30 -0.32
N THR A 9 -15.11 -2.16 -0.33
CA THR A 9 -14.07 -1.81 -1.31
C THR A 9 -12.88 -2.75 -1.15
N LEU A 10 -12.44 -3.00 0.09
CA LEU A 10 -11.37 -3.94 0.37
C LEU A 10 -11.71 -5.38 -0.09
N ALA A 11 -12.94 -5.82 0.16
CA ALA A 11 -13.41 -7.12 -0.30
C ALA A 11 -13.46 -7.21 -1.84
N ALA A 12 -13.85 -6.13 -2.52
CA ALA A 12 -13.84 -6.08 -3.98
C ALA A 12 -12.42 -6.19 -4.55
N TRP A 13 -11.43 -5.52 -3.96
CA TRP A 13 -10.02 -5.65 -4.36
C TRP A 13 -9.47 -7.05 -4.15
N ALA A 14 -9.77 -7.66 -3.00
CA ALA A 14 -9.38 -9.04 -2.72
C ALA A 14 -9.98 -10.01 -3.75
N ALA A 15 -11.26 -9.83 -4.09
CA ALA A 15 -11.96 -10.64 -5.10
C ALA A 15 -11.36 -10.47 -6.50
N LEU A 16 -11.02 -9.24 -6.91
CA LEU A 16 -10.37 -8.97 -8.20
C LEU A 16 -9.03 -9.69 -8.35
N LEU A 17 -8.28 -9.83 -7.25
CA LEU A 17 -7.00 -10.52 -7.22
C LEU A 17 -7.13 -12.02 -6.92
N GLY A 18 -8.34 -12.54 -6.71
CA GLY A 18 -8.59 -13.94 -6.37
C GLY A 18 -7.98 -14.35 -5.03
N LEU A 19 -7.85 -13.43 -4.08
CA LEU A 19 -7.26 -13.71 -2.77
C LEU A 19 -8.24 -14.47 -1.88
N THR A 20 -7.73 -15.49 -1.20
CA THR A 20 -8.41 -16.08 -0.04
C THR A 20 -8.36 -15.13 1.16
N ASP A 21 -9.25 -15.30 2.15
CA ASP A 21 -9.22 -14.52 3.39
C ASP A 21 -7.85 -14.54 4.07
N LYS A 22 -7.17 -15.70 4.05
CA LYS A 22 -5.82 -15.84 4.60
C LYS A 22 -4.80 -15.00 3.83
N GLN A 23 -4.87 -14.99 2.50
CA GLN A 23 -3.99 -14.16 1.67
C GLN A 23 -4.32 -12.67 1.84
N THR A 24 -5.59 -12.29 1.92
CA THR A 24 -6.01 -10.92 2.21
C THR A 24 -5.47 -10.44 3.55
N ALA A 25 -5.59 -11.26 4.61
CA ALA A 25 -5.02 -10.95 5.91
C ALA A 25 -3.49 -10.82 5.87
N ALA A 26 -2.80 -11.70 5.12
CA ALA A 26 -1.36 -11.62 4.93
C ALA A 26 -0.94 -10.36 4.16
N THR A 27 -1.69 -9.98 3.13
CA THR A 27 -1.50 -8.72 2.39
C THR A 27 -1.58 -7.51 3.34
N LEU A 28 -2.62 -7.44 4.17
CA LEU A 28 -2.79 -6.34 5.13
C LEU A 28 -1.68 -6.31 6.19
N ALA A 29 -1.22 -7.47 6.66
CA ALA A 29 -0.14 -7.56 7.63
C ALA A 29 1.20 -7.08 7.05
N GLU A 30 1.52 -7.42 5.80
CA GLU A 30 2.73 -6.92 5.13
C GLU A 30 2.65 -5.41 4.89
N ILE A 31 1.51 -4.87 4.47
CA ILE A 31 1.32 -3.41 4.35
C ILE A 31 1.54 -2.74 5.71
N GLU A 32 0.99 -3.29 6.80
CA GLU A 32 1.20 -2.76 8.15
C GLU A 32 2.66 -2.72 8.53
N LYS A 33 3.38 -3.81 8.27
CA LYS A 33 4.80 -3.89 8.54
C LYS A 33 5.59 -2.85 7.75
N THR A 34 5.30 -2.68 6.46
CA THR A 34 5.95 -1.67 5.62
C THR A 34 5.70 -0.26 6.15
N LEU A 35 4.45 0.08 6.48
CA LEU A 35 4.11 1.39 7.03
C LEU A 35 4.76 1.62 8.39
N ARG A 36 4.85 0.60 9.25
CA ARG A 36 5.51 0.72 10.57
C ARG A 36 7.00 1.00 10.43
N ILE A 37 7.69 0.36 9.49
CA ILE A 37 9.10 0.66 9.21
C ILE A 37 9.25 2.10 8.72
N GLY A 38 8.37 2.56 7.82
CA GLY A 38 8.36 3.96 7.38
C GLY A 38 8.13 4.93 8.54
N TYR A 39 7.20 4.60 9.44
CA TYR A 39 6.91 5.38 10.64
C TYR A 39 8.08 5.48 11.62
N GLU A 40 8.82 4.40 11.82
CA GLU A 40 10.03 4.36 12.66
C GLU A 40 11.13 5.28 12.12
N HIS A 41 11.14 5.51 10.79
CA HIS A 41 12.10 6.37 10.10
C HIS A 41 11.49 7.69 9.61
N ARG A 42 10.34 8.09 10.17
CA ARG A 42 9.64 9.31 9.76
C ARG A 42 10.48 10.57 10.03
N PRO A 43 10.32 11.61 9.20
CA PRO A 43 11.02 12.87 9.40
C PRO A 43 10.52 13.61 10.65
N ASP A 44 11.32 14.53 11.16
CA ASP A 44 11.07 15.23 12.44
C ASP A 44 9.76 16.03 12.43
N GLU A 45 9.35 16.53 11.28
CA GLU A 45 8.09 17.25 11.06
C GLU A 45 6.85 16.38 11.35
N LEU A 46 6.98 15.06 11.30
CA LEU A 46 5.91 14.09 11.60
C LEU A 46 6.08 13.41 12.96
N ARG A 47 6.98 13.91 13.82
CA ARG A 47 7.32 13.26 15.10
C ARG A 47 6.11 13.10 16.02
N ASP A 48 5.26 14.11 16.07
CA ASP A 48 4.07 14.15 16.93
C ASP A 48 2.84 13.48 16.31
N THR A 49 2.90 13.10 15.04
CA THR A 49 1.84 12.37 14.36
C THR A 49 1.87 10.90 14.77
N SER A 50 0.73 10.36 15.18
CA SER A 50 0.62 8.93 15.51
C SER A 50 0.60 8.08 14.24
N PHE A 51 0.94 6.79 14.39
CA PHE A 51 0.85 5.83 13.28
C PHE A 51 -0.56 5.73 12.69
N ASP A 52 -1.58 5.66 13.54
CA ASP A 52 -2.98 5.55 13.10
C ASP A 52 -3.46 6.82 12.37
N GLN A 53 -2.98 7.99 12.79
CA GLN A 53 -3.26 9.26 12.11
C GLN A 53 -2.64 9.26 10.70
N LEU A 54 -1.39 8.83 10.56
CA LEU A 54 -0.73 8.74 9.24
C LEU A 54 -1.43 7.75 8.29
N ILE A 55 -1.90 6.61 8.81
CA ILE A 55 -2.69 5.68 7.99
C ILE A 55 -4.01 6.30 7.55
N SER A 56 -4.67 7.04 8.44
CA SER A 56 -5.94 7.71 8.11
C SER A 56 -5.77 8.84 7.09
N ASP A 57 -4.62 9.50 7.07
CA ASP A 57 -4.29 10.60 6.16
C ASP A 57 -3.74 10.09 4.81
N MET A 58 -3.43 8.80 4.70
CA MET A 58 -2.95 8.17 3.47
C MET A 58 -3.99 8.24 2.36
N ASP A 59 -3.55 8.53 1.12
CA ASP A 59 -4.42 8.56 -0.04
C ASP A 59 -5.00 7.16 -0.33
N THR A 60 -6.25 7.12 -0.79
CA THR A 60 -6.89 5.88 -1.24
C THR A 60 -6.14 5.21 -2.38
N ASP A 61 -5.56 6.00 -3.30
CA ASP A 61 -4.78 5.47 -4.43
C ASP A 61 -3.46 4.85 -3.97
N GLU A 62 -2.82 5.43 -2.95
CA GLU A 62 -1.63 4.86 -2.31
C GLU A 62 -1.97 3.53 -1.63
N ALA A 63 -3.07 3.49 -0.88
CA ALA A 63 -3.58 2.26 -0.26
C ALA A 63 -3.88 1.18 -1.31
N ALA A 64 -4.52 1.55 -2.43
CA ALA A 64 -4.85 0.64 -3.52
C ALA A 64 -3.58 0.08 -4.18
N LEU A 65 -2.56 0.92 -4.41
CA LEU A 65 -1.30 0.50 -5.01
C LEU A 65 -0.53 -0.47 -4.10
N MET A 66 -0.43 -0.15 -2.80
CA MET A 66 0.19 -1.06 -1.82
C MET A 66 -0.56 -2.39 -1.75
N PHE A 67 -1.90 -2.36 -1.77
CA PHE A 67 -2.73 -3.56 -1.78
C PHE A 67 -2.53 -4.38 -3.05
N LEU A 68 -2.50 -3.75 -4.22
CA LEU A 68 -2.26 -4.41 -5.51
C LEU A 68 -0.91 -5.12 -5.52
N ILE A 69 0.17 -4.42 -5.18
CA ILE A 69 1.53 -4.96 -5.21
C ILE A 69 1.66 -6.15 -4.24
N ASN A 70 1.24 -5.99 -2.99
CA ASN A 70 1.34 -7.06 -2.00
C ASN A 70 0.36 -8.21 -2.28
N GLY A 71 -0.86 -7.90 -2.74
CA GLY A 71 -1.85 -8.88 -3.15
C GLY A 71 -1.37 -9.74 -4.32
N LEU A 72 -0.76 -9.16 -5.35
CA LEU A 72 -0.14 -9.91 -6.46
C LEU A 72 0.94 -10.88 -5.96
N ARG A 73 1.78 -10.47 -5.01
CA ARG A 73 2.77 -11.37 -4.40
C ARG A 73 2.10 -12.53 -3.67
N GLN A 74 1.08 -12.25 -2.85
CA GLN A 74 0.33 -13.29 -2.11
C GLN A 74 -0.46 -14.23 -3.03
N ALA A 75 -0.90 -13.73 -4.19
CA ALA A 75 -1.57 -14.52 -5.23
C ALA A 75 -0.60 -15.37 -6.07
N GLY A 76 0.71 -15.26 -5.87
CA GLY A 76 1.72 -16.05 -6.60
C GLY A 76 2.21 -15.40 -7.90
N TYR A 77 2.03 -14.08 -8.06
CA TYR A 77 2.46 -13.31 -9.23
C TYR A 77 3.56 -12.28 -8.88
N PRO A 78 4.73 -12.70 -8.37
CA PRO A 78 5.77 -11.77 -7.92
C PRO A 78 6.37 -10.92 -9.05
N ALA A 79 6.44 -11.45 -10.27
CA ALA A 79 6.93 -10.68 -11.43
C ALA A 79 5.97 -9.53 -11.79
N ALA A 80 4.67 -9.78 -11.78
CA ALA A 80 3.66 -8.74 -12.02
C ALA A 80 3.68 -7.68 -10.91
N ALA A 81 3.85 -8.10 -9.66
CA ALA A 81 4.01 -7.15 -8.54
C ALA A 81 5.22 -6.23 -8.74
N TYR A 82 6.35 -6.79 -9.17
CA TYR A 82 7.56 -6.02 -9.46
C TYR A 82 7.37 -5.05 -10.63
N ASP A 83 6.72 -5.48 -11.71
CA ASP A 83 6.43 -4.60 -12.85
C ASP A 83 5.56 -3.40 -12.45
N VAL A 84 4.57 -3.62 -11.59
CA VAL A 84 3.72 -2.54 -11.04
C VAL A 84 4.54 -1.60 -10.15
N GLU A 85 5.34 -2.15 -9.24
CA GLU A 85 6.19 -1.39 -8.31
C GLU A 85 7.17 -0.48 -9.05
N ILE A 86 7.87 -1.01 -10.06
CA ILE A 86 8.81 -0.24 -10.87
C ILE A 86 8.11 0.87 -11.67
N ARG A 87 6.94 0.58 -12.26
CA ARG A 87 6.17 1.60 -12.99
C ARG A 87 5.65 2.69 -12.05
N GLY A 88 5.24 2.34 -10.84
CA GLY A 88 4.85 3.30 -9.80
C GLY A 88 5.99 4.27 -9.49
N ILE A 89 7.19 3.75 -9.21
CA ILE A 89 8.38 4.57 -8.96
C ILE A 89 8.68 5.51 -10.14
N PHE A 90 8.64 5.00 -11.37
CA PHE A 90 8.91 5.83 -12.55
C PHE A 90 7.85 6.91 -12.79
N ALA A 91 6.58 6.67 -12.46
CA ALA A 91 5.54 7.68 -12.54
C ALA A 91 5.82 8.83 -11.56
N THR A 92 6.11 8.51 -10.29
CA THR A 92 6.45 9.51 -9.27
C THR A 92 7.68 10.33 -9.65
N LEU A 93 8.74 9.69 -10.16
CA LEU A 93 9.94 10.39 -10.60
C LEU A 93 9.68 11.34 -11.76
N ARG A 94 8.80 10.97 -12.70
CA ARG A 94 8.43 11.82 -13.83
C ARG A 94 7.64 13.04 -13.38
N ASP A 95 6.70 12.87 -12.45
CA ASP A 95 5.90 13.98 -11.92
C ASP A 95 6.76 15.01 -11.17
N LEU A 96 7.76 14.53 -10.41
CA LEU A 96 8.75 15.39 -9.76
C LEU A 96 9.60 16.18 -10.78
N GLN A 97 9.92 15.58 -11.93
CA GLN A 97 10.66 16.25 -13.00
C GLN A 97 9.83 17.28 -13.77
N GLN A 98 8.50 17.14 -13.80
CA GLN A 98 7.61 18.10 -14.47
C GLN A 98 7.16 19.25 -13.57
N THR A 99 7.35 19.12 -12.25
CA THR A 99 7.03 20.14 -11.25
C THR A 99 8.25 20.96 -10.80
N SER A 100 9.44 20.65 -11.32
CA SER A 100 10.70 21.40 -11.14
C SER A 100 10.99 22.32 -12.33
#